data_AF-K1U7J7-F1
#
_entry.id   AF-K1U7J7-F1
#
_cell.length_a   1.000
_cell.length_b   1.000
_cell.length_c   1.000
_cell.angle_alpha   90.00
_cell.angle_beta   90.00
_cell.angle_gamma   90.00
#
_symmetry.space_group_name_H-M   'P 1'
#
loop_
_entity.id
_entity.type
_entity.pdbx_description
1 polymer ?
#
loop_
_entity_poly.entity_id
_entity_poly.type
_entity_poly.pdbx_seq_one_letter_code
_entity_poly.pdbx_strand_id
1 'polypeptide(L)'
;MGGRQFSPDTGGRTAPPFCGSNPEKTYVEYLLDLFLYESEEEQRAWIAEHTAEITHLERRLKIMAENKPTNRERLREITDGIEQGIKELFESEKYMSYLSVMSRFHRYSVNNTMLIYMQKPDATLVAGYNKWKDQFERHVKKGEHGITIIAPTPYKKKIEEQKLDPDTKAPILDKDGKIVTEEKEIEIPMFRPVKVFDVSQTDGKPLPELASSLSGNVPNYEAFMEA
;
A
#
# COMPACT_ATOMS: atom_id res chain seq x y z
N MET A 1 -7.73 -23.98 -58.19
CA MET A 1 -8.13 -24.64 -56.92
C MET A 1 -7.18 -24.19 -55.83
N GLY A 2 -7.71 -23.90 -54.64
CA GLY A 2 -6.90 -23.77 -53.42
C GLY A 2 -6.74 -22.36 -52.84
N GLY A 3 -7.82 -21.60 -52.67
CA GLY A 3 -7.82 -20.45 -51.76
C GLY A 3 -7.86 -20.96 -50.33
N ARG A 4 -6.80 -20.72 -49.55
CA ARG A 4 -6.80 -20.94 -48.10
C ARG A 4 -7.38 -19.72 -47.40
N GLN A 5 -8.44 -19.97 -46.65
CA GLN A 5 -9.00 -19.10 -45.62
C GLN A 5 -7.95 -18.80 -44.54
N PHE A 6 -7.91 -17.57 -44.05
CA PHE A 6 -7.49 -17.27 -42.68
C PHE A 6 -8.42 -16.18 -42.11
N SER A 7 -9.11 -16.54 -41.03
CA SER A 7 -10.00 -15.71 -40.23
C SER A 7 -9.23 -14.66 -39.40
N PRO A 8 -9.88 -13.58 -38.94
CA PRO A 8 -9.24 -12.53 -38.15
C PRO A 8 -9.12 -12.97 -36.70
N ASP A 9 -7.90 -12.93 -36.14
CA ASP A 9 -7.67 -13.08 -34.71
C ASP A 9 -7.60 -11.68 -34.09
N THR A 10 -8.68 -11.28 -33.41
CA THR A 10 -8.75 -10.08 -32.58
C THR A 10 -8.02 -10.34 -31.26
N GLY A 11 -6.70 -10.27 -31.29
CA GLY A 11 -5.85 -10.32 -30.10
C GLY A 11 -5.74 -8.95 -29.45
N GLY A 12 -6.26 -8.81 -28.22
CA GLY A 12 -5.99 -7.65 -27.37
C GLY A 12 -4.49 -7.46 -27.20
N ARG A 13 -3.96 -6.33 -27.68
CA ARG A 13 -2.52 -6.04 -27.67
C ARG A 13 -2.17 -5.22 -26.44
N THR A 14 -1.68 -5.90 -25.41
CA THR A 14 -0.81 -5.29 -24.39
C THR A 14 0.48 -4.82 -25.07
N ALA A 15 0.93 -3.59 -24.80
CA ALA A 15 2.21 -3.09 -25.29
C ALA A 15 3.35 -4.09 -24.96
N PRO A 16 4.24 -4.41 -25.92
CA PRO A 16 5.35 -5.32 -25.66
C PRO A 16 6.26 -4.73 -24.56
N PRO A 17 6.85 -5.57 -23.68
CA PRO A 17 7.80 -5.09 -22.70
C PRO A 17 8.95 -4.38 -23.39
N PHE A 18 9.36 -3.23 -22.86
CA PHE A 18 10.50 -2.45 -23.37
C PHE A 18 11.76 -3.33 -23.37
N CYS A 19 12.04 -3.97 -24.50
CA CYS A 19 13.30 -4.65 -24.73
C CYS A 19 14.31 -3.56 -25.08
N GLY A 20 15.22 -3.26 -24.15
CA GLY A 20 16.22 -2.19 -24.26
C GLY A 20 17.29 -2.43 -25.33
N SER A 21 16.88 -2.71 -26.57
CA SER A 21 17.77 -3.06 -27.68
C SER A 21 17.99 -1.93 -28.69
N ASN A 22 17.55 -0.69 -28.41
CA ASN A 22 18.01 0.49 -29.15
C ASN A 22 18.39 1.64 -28.19
N PRO A 23 19.68 1.93 -27.98
CA PRO A 23 20.14 2.92 -27.00
C PRO A 23 19.88 4.39 -27.40
N GLU A 24 19.35 4.65 -28.59
CA GLU A 24 19.18 6.02 -29.11
C GLU A 24 17.78 6.61 -28.96
N LYS A 25 16.74 5.78 -28.70
CA LYS A 25 15.36 6.27 -28.61
C LYS A 25 14.84 6.21 -27.19
N THR A 26 14.32 7.34 -26.72
CA THR A 26 13.53 7.41 -25.49
C THR A 26 12.23 6.62 -25.67
N TYR A 27 11.63 6.19 -24.56
CA TYR A 27 10.33 5.50 -24.59
C TYR A 27 9.25 6.33 -25.31
N VAL A 28 9.31 7.65 -25.19
CA VAL A 28 8.40 8.59 -25.86
C VAL A 28 8.60 8.60 -27.37
N GLU A 29 9.84 8.61 -27.84
CA GLU A 29 10.16 8.55 -29.28
C GLU A 29 9.79 7.20 -29.89
N TYR A 30 9.95 6.10 -29.14
CA TYR A 30 9.50 4.77 -29.57
C TYR A 30 7.97 4.70 -29.71
N LEU A 31 7.24 5.27 -28.75
CA LEU A 31 5.78 5.36 -28.82
C LEU A 31 5.31 6.29 -29.94
N LEU A 32 5.99 7.41 -30.16
CA LEU A 32 5.71 8.33 -31.27
C LEU A 32 5.94 7.65 -32.61
N ASP A 33 7.02 6.90 -32.78
CA ASP A 33 7.25 6.13 -34.00
C ASP A 33 6.15 5.09 -34.22
N LEU A 34 5.82 4.30 -33.19
CA LEU A 34 4.75 3.31 -33.27
C LEU A 34 3.41 3.95 -33.67
N PHE A 35 3.09 5.08 -33.04
CA PHE A 35 1.90 5.87 -33.31
C PHE A 35 1.88 6.45 -34.74
N LEU A 36 3.02 6.90 -35.26
CA LEU A 36 3.14 7.48 -36.61
C LEU A 36 3.00 6.44 -37.74
N TYR A 37 3.11 5.14 -37.45
CA TYR A 37 2.83 4.05 -38.41
C TYR A 37 1.36 3.59 -38.43
N GLU A 38 0.53 4.10 -37.53
CA GLU A 38 -0.90 3.78 -37.46
C GLU A 38 -1.72 4.72 -38.37
N SER A 39 -2.88 4.24 -38.82
CA SER A 39 -3.80 5.08 -39.61
C SER A 39 -4.35 6.24 -38.78
N GLU A 40 -4.78 7.35 -39.42
CA GLU A 40 -5.36 8.50 -38.69
C GLU A 40 -6.54 8.11 -37.78
N GLU A 41 -7.28 7.06 -38.15
CA GLU A 41 -8.41 6.55 -37.37
C GLU A 41 -7.95 5.80 -36.11
N GLU A 42 -6.94 4.93 -36.24
CA GLU A 42 -6.30 4.24 -35.10
C GLU A 42 -5.61 5.23 -34.16
N GLN A 43 -4.91 6.22 -34.71
CA GLN A 43 -4.29 7.31 -33.96
C GLN A 43 -5.31 8.09 -33.14
N ARG A 44 -6.46 8.45 -33.73
CA ARG A 44 -7.54 9.14 -33.03
C ARG A 44 -8.15 8.29 -31.92
N ALA A 45 -8.34 6.99 -32.15
CA ALA A 45 -8.85 6.06 -31.15
C ALA A 45 -7.87 5.91 -29.97
N TRP A 46 -6.58 5.76 -30.26
CA TRP A 46 -5.52 5.68 -29.26
C TRP A 46 -5.42 6.96 -28.42
N ILE A 47 -5.45 8.14 -29.06
CA ILE A 47 -5.47 9.43 -28.35
C ILE A 47 -6.72 9.53 -27.46
N ALA A 48 -7.89 9.13 -27.96
CA ALA A 48 -9.13 9.19 -27.20
C ALA A 48 -9.10 8.30 -25.95
N GLU A 49 -8.61 7.05 -26.09
CA GLU A 49 -8.44 6.11 -24.97
C GLU A 49 -7.47 6.67 -23.91
N HIS A 50 -6.28 7.10 -24.33
CA HIS A 50 -5.26 7.59 -23.40
C HIS A 50 -5.65 8.92 -22.75
N THR A 51 -6.36 9.80 -23.48
CA THR A 51 -6.89 11.04 -22.90
C THR A 51 -7.95 10.74 -21.84
N ALA A 52 -8.81 9.72 -22.06
CA ALA A 52 -9.79 9.29 -21.08
C ALA A 52 -9.10 8.69 -19.83
N GLU A 53 -8.06 7.88 -20.00
CA GLU A 53 -7.26 7.35 -18.89
C GLU A 53 -6.55 8.46 -18.10
N ILE A 54 -5.91 9.41 -18.78
CA ILE A 54 -5.27 10.58 -18.14
C ILE A 54 -6.31 11.37 -17.34
N THR A 55 -7.47 11.68 -17.94
CA THR A 55 -8.55 12.40 -17.26
C THR A 55 -9.08 11.63 -16.04
N HIS A 56 -9.18 10.30 -16.13
CA HIS A 56 -9.56 9.44 -15.01
C HIS A 56 -8.51 9.49 -13.88
N LEU A 57 -7.22 9.42 -14.21
CA LEU A 57 -6.13 9.51 -13.25
C LEU A 57 -6.06 10.89 -12.58
N GLU A 58 -6.22 11.97 -13.33
CA GLU A 58 -6.26 13.34 -12.80
C GLU A 58 -7.45 13.53 -11.85
N ARG A 59 -8.63 13.02 -12.21
CA ARG A 59 -9.81 13.03 -11.33
C ARG A 59 -9.55 12.25 -10.04
N ARG A 60 -8.93 11.05 -10.13
CA ARG A 60 -8.54 10.27 -8.96
C ARG A 60 -7.55 11.01 -8.08
N LEU A 61 -6.54 11.65 -8.67
CA LEU A 61 -5.55 12.44 -7.94
C LEU A 61 -6.22 13.61 -7.21
N LYS A 62 -7.15 14.31 -7.87
CA LYS A 62 -7.94 15.39 -7.27
C LYS A 62 -8.75 14.90 -6.08
N ILE A 63 -9.43 13.77 -6.20
CA ILE A 63 -10.19 13.15 -5.11
C ILE A 63 -9.27 12.78 -3.93
N MET A 64 -8.07 12.24 -4.21
CA MET A 64 -7.08 11.95 -3.16
C MET A 64 -6.54 13.23 -2.50
N ALA A 65 -6.44 14.33 -3.25
CA ALA A 65 -5.97 15.62 -2.76
C ALA A 65 -7.00 16.38 -1.91
N GLU A 66 -8.31 16.13 -2.10
CA GLU A 66 -9.41 16.72 -1.31
C GLU A 66 -9.45 16.25 0.16
N ASN A 67 -8.58 15.32 0.57
CA ASN A 67 -8.47 14.86 1.94
C ASN A 67 -8.08 16.01 2.91
N LYS A 68 -8.55 15.94 4.16
CA LYS A 68 -8.34 17.00 5.17
C LYS A 68 -6.85 17.41 5.22
N PRO A 69 -6.52 18.70 5.03
CA PRO A 69 -5.12 19.18 4.97
C PRO A 69 -4.33 18.76 6.21
N THR A 70 -4.98 18.75 7.38
CA THR A 70 -4.40 18.33 8.67
C THR A 70 -3.87 16.89 8.69
N ASN A 71 -4.46 15.95 7.94
CA ASN A 71 -3.95 14.57 7.90
C ASN A 71 -2.70 14.50 7.01
N ARG A 72 -2.70 15.23 5.90
CA ARG A 72 -1.56 15.26 4.96
C ARG A 72 -0.34 15.93 5.59
N GLU A 73 -0.54 17.01 6.31
CA GLU A 73 0.51 17.70 7.06
C GLU A 73 1.13 16.80 8.14
N ARG A 74 0.31 16.16 8.97
CA ARG A 74 0.80 15.22 10.00
C ARG A 74 1.54 14.03 9.39
N LEU A 75 1.05 13.49 8.28
CA LEU A 75 1.75 12.41 7.58
C LEU A 75 3.10 12.87 7.03
N ARG A 76 3.18 14.10 6.52
CA ARG A 76 4.43 14.69 6.06
C ARG A 76 5.41 14.84 7.22
N GLU A 77 4.99 15.43 8.33
CA GLU A 77 5.82 15.58 9.54
C GLU A 77 6.37 14.23 10.05
N ILE A 78 5.52 13.20 10.06
CA ILE A 78 5.92 11.84 10.44
C ILE A 78 6.93 11.26 9.45
N THR A 79 6.73 11.46 8.15
CA THR A 79 7.63 10.95 7.11
C THR A 79 8.99 11.64 7.16
N ASP A 80 9.00 12.97 7.30
CA ASP A 80 10.22 13.76 7.48
C ASP A 80 10.97 13.30 8.75
N GLY A 81 10.24 13.01 9.83
CA GLY A 81 10.81 12.45 11.06
C GLY A 81 11.44 11.07 10.87
N ILE A 82 10.84 10.20 10.06
CA ILE A 82 11.42 8.88 9.72
C ILE A 82 12.73 9.06 8.96
N GLU A 83 12.76 9.93 7.94
CA GLU A 83 13.98 10.20 7.15
C GLU A 83 15.11 10.68 8.04
N GLN A 84 14.82 11.61 8.95
CA GLN A 84 15.80 12.10 9.91
C GLN A 84 16.27 11.00 10.88
N GLY A 85 15.34 10.22 11.42
CA GLY A 85 15.68 9.11 12.31
C GLY A 85 16.58 8.07 11.63
N ILE A 86 16.36 7.81 10.34
CA ILE A 86 17.18 6.86 9.58
C ILE A 86 18.62 7.37 9.47
N LYS A 87 18.81 8.66 9.17
CA LYS A 87 20.15 9.27 9.13
C LYS A 87 20.87 9.15 10.46
N GLU A 88 20.21 9.53 11.55
CA GLU A 88 20.77 9.45 12.91
C GLU A 88 21.12 8.01 13.31
N LEU A 89 20.32 7.04 12.87
CA LEU A 89 20.54 5.63 13.17
C LEU A 89 21.85 5.12 12.54
N PHE A 90 22.11 5.49 11.29
CA PHE A 90 23.34 5.08 10.59
C PHE A 90 24.59 5.79 11.10
N GLU A 91 24.42 6.94 11.76
CA GLU A 91 25.52 7.72 12.32
C GLU A 91 25.85 7.37 13.78
N SER A 92 25.08 6.49 14.44
CA SER A 92 25.21 6.25 15.88
C SER A 92 25.20 4.76 16.30
N GLU A 93 25.63 4.50 17.54
CA GLU A 93 25.61 3.16 18.17
C GLU A 93 24.17 2.61 18.39
N LYS A 94 23.16 3.43 18.11
CA LYS A 94 21.73 3.12 18.21
C LYS A 94 21.26 2.02 17.25
N TYR A 95 22.05 1.71 16.23
CA TYR A 95 21.75 0.67 15.24
C TYR A 95 21.40 -0.69 15.88
N MET A 96 22.14 -1.11 16.91
CA MET A 96 21.87 -2.38 17.60
C MET A 96 20.50 -2.40 18.31
N SER A 97 20.11 -1.28 18.91
CA SER A 97 18.80 -1.15 19.55
C SER A 97 17.67 -1.21 18.52
N TYR A 98 17.86 -0.59 17.36
CA TYR A 98 16.92 -0.70 16.25
C TYR A 98 16.79 -2.13 15.71
N LEU A 99 17.91 -2.84 15.51
CA LEU A 99 17.88 -4.26 15.10
C LEU A 99 17.10 -5.13 16.10
N SER A 100 17.20 -4.82 17.40
CA SER A 100 16.43 -5.49 18.45
C SER A 100 14.92 -5.23 18.35
N VAL A 101 14.51 -4.02 17.96
CA VAL A 101 13.10 -3.69 17.71
C VAL A 101 12.62 -4.38 16.43
N MET A 102 13.42 -4.33 15.36
CA MET A 102 13.09 -4.94 14.07
C MET A 102 12.87 -6.45 14.17
N SER A 103 13.61 -7.14 15.04
CA SER A 103 13.41 -8.58 15.28
C SER A 103 12.07 -8.90 15.95
N ARG A 104 11.56 -8.01 16.82
CA ARG A 104 10.27 -8.16 17.51
C ARG A 104 9.08 -7.79 16.63
N PHE A 105 9.23 -6.75 15.81
CA PHE A 105 8.14 -6.20 14.97
C PHE A 105 8.26 -6.59 13.49
N HIS A 106 8.71 -7.81 13.19
CA HIS A 106 8.96 -8.30 11.82
C HIS A 106 7.70 -8.35 10.91
N ARG A 107 6.49 -8.20 11.46
CA ARG A 107 5.22 -8.10 10.69
C ARG A 107 4.79 -6.66 10.38
N TYR A 108 5.45 -5.68 10.99
CA TYR A 108 5.21 -4.27 10.71
C TYR A 108 6.07 -3.81 9.53
N SER A 109 5.62 -2.76 8.85
CA SER A 109 6.44 -2.10 7.84
C SER A 109 7.68 -1.48 8.49
N VAL A 110 8.76 -1.36 7.72
CA VAL A 110 10.01 -0.71 8.17
C VAL A 110 9.74 0.69 8.76
N ASN A 111 8.87 1.48 8.10
CA ASN A 111 8.46 2.78 8.60
C ASN A 111 7.79 2.70 9.97
N ASN A 112 6.88 1.74 10.19
CA ASN A 112 6.23 1.59 11.48
C ASN A 112 7.18 1.05 12.55
N THR A 113 8.09 0.14 12.19
CA THR A 113 9.16 -0.33 13.08
C THR A 113 10.06 0.82 13.51
N MET A 114 10.43 1.70 12.58
CA MET A 114 11.22 2.89 12.87
C MET A 114 10.46 3.86 13.79
N LEU A 115 9.18 4.11 13.51
CA LEU A 115 8.34 4.95 14.37
C LEU A 115 8.20 4.39 15.79
N ILE A 116 8.05 3.08 15.94
CA ILE A 116 8.02 2.42 17.24
C ILE A 116 9.36 2.61 17.93
N TYR A 117 10.48 2.35 17.25
CA TYR A 117 11.83 2.51 17.79
C TYR A 117 12.10 3.94 18.30
N MET A 118 11.77 4.96 17.50
CA MET A 118 12.00 6.37 17.85
C MET A 118 11.20 6.83 19.07
N GLN A 119 10.01 6.26 19.29
CA GLN A 119 9.11 6.65 20.38
C GLN A 119 9.27 5.77 21.62
N LYS A 120 9.58 4.48 21.44
CA LYS A 120 9.71 3.49 22.50
C LYS A 120 10.66 2.35 22.08
N PRO A 121 11.99 2.53 22.21
CA PRO A 121 12.99 1.56 21.74
C PRO A 121 12.98 0.24 22.52
N ASP A 122 12.38 0.23 23.72
CA ASP A 122 12.19 -0.95 24.56
C ASP A 122 10.88 -1.69 24.27
N ALA A 123 10.06 -1.24 23.30
CA ALA A 123 8.79 -1.87 22.97
C ALA A 123 8.95 -3.35 22.60
N THR A 124 7.99 -4.17 23.02
CA THR A 124 8.01 -5.62 22.84
C THR A 124 6.77 -6.12 22.13
N LEU A 125 5.60 -5.58 22.46
CA LEU A 125 4.33 -5.96 21.86
C LEU A 125 3.41 -4.76 21.84
N VAL A 126 2.99 -4.34 20.65
CA VAL A 126 2.13 -3.16 20.48
C VAL A 126 0.79 -3.53 19.88
N ALA A 127 -0.27 -2.90 20.39
CA ALA A 127 -1.61 -3.04 19.83
C ALA A 127 -2.43 -1.76 20.00
N GLY A 128 -3.50 -1.63 19.21
CA GLY A 128 -4.47 -0.55 19.38
C GLY A 128 -5.25 -0.70 20.68
N TYR A 129 -5.77 0.41 21.21
CA TYR A 129 -6.49 0.45 22.49
C TYR A 129 -7.62 -0.59 22.58
N ASN A 130 -8.51 -0.63 21.59
CA ASN A 130 -9.62 -1.59 21.57
C ASN A 130 -9.11 -3.04 21.47
N LYS A 131 -7.99 -3.29 20.79
CA LYS A 131 -7.43 -4.64 20.72
C LYS A 131 -6.94 -5.12 22.09
N TRP A 132 -6.28 -4.24 22.87
CA TRP A 132 -5.93 -4.54 24.25
C TRP A 132 -7.15 -4.88 25.10
N LYS A 133 -8.20 -4.07 24.98
CA LYS A 133 -9.43 -4.25 25.75
C LYS A 133 -10.21 -5.51 25.36
N ASP A 134 -10.50 -5.66 24.07
CA ASP A 134 -11.49 -6.61 23.57
C ASP A 134 -10.91 -8.02 23.37
N GLN A 135 -9.62 -8.13 23.04
CA GLN A 135 -8.98 -9.42 22.76
C GLN A 135 -8.09 -9.93 23.89
N PHE A 136 -7.47 -9.02 24.66
CA PHE A 136 -6.51 -9.39 25.70
C PHE A 136 -7.02 -9.10 27.12
N GLU A 137 -8.19 -8.48 27.26
CA GLU A 137 -8.75 -8.07 28.56
C GLU A 137 -7.76 -7.22 29.38
N ARG A 138 -7.03 -6.35 28.67
CA ARG A 138 -6.08 -5.39 29.24
C ARG A 138 -6.53 -3.96 28.94
N HIS A 139 -6.23 -3.05 29.84
CA HIS A 139 -6.55 -1.63 29.71
C HIS A 139 -5.26 -0.82 29.73
N VAL A 140 -5.18 0.21 28.89
CA VAL A 140 -4.07 1.16 28.91
C VAL A 140 -4.11 1.94 30.23
N LYS A 141 -2.97 2.03 30.91
CA LYS A 141 -2.84 2.76 32.18
C LYS A 141 -3.14 4.24 31.96
N LYS A 142 -3.74 4.87 32.97
CA LYS A 142 -4.06 6.30 32.91
C LYS A 142 -2.78 7.13 32.84
N GLY A 143 -2.69 8.02 31.86
CA GLY A 143 -1.53 8.91 31.66
C GLY A 143 -0.50 8.39 30.65
N GLU A 144 -0.65 7.17 30.14
CA GLU A 144 0.27 6.62 29.14
C GLU A 144 0.15 7.33 27.79
N HIS A 145 1.31 7.58 27.17
CA HIS A 145 1.38 8.19 25.85
C HIS A 145 1.42 7.10 24.76
N GLY A 146 0.50 7.20 23.80
CA GLY A 146 0.45 6.25 22.68
C GLY A 146 1.56 6.49 21.66
N ILE A 147 2.10 5.38 21.16
CA ILE A 147 3.04 5.32 20.04
C ILE A 147 2.27 5.57 18.74
N THR A 148 2.75 6.52 17.95
CA THR A 148 2.16 6.87 16.65
C THR A 148 2.67 5.93 15.58
N ILE A 149 1.77 5.27 14.85
CA ILE A 149 2.08 4.49 13.65
C ILE A 149 1.21 4.95 12.49
N ILE A 150 1.59 4.59 11.27
CA ILE A 150 0.81 4.83 10.06
C ILE A 150 -0.01 3.57 9.77
N ALA A 151 -1.33 3.72 9.68
CA ALA A 151 -2.24 2.63 9.37
C ALA A 151 -3.13 2.96 8.15
N PRO A 152 -3.45 1.96 7.31
CA PRO A 152 -4.45 2.11 6.26
C PRO A 152 -5.83 2.28 6.90
N THR A 153 -6.54 3.32 6.51
CA THR A 153 -7.95 3.54 6.80
C THR A 153 -8.67 3.94 5.51
N PRO A 154 -8.86 2.99 4.59
CA PRO A 154 -9.59 3.27 3.37
C PRO A 154 -11.02 3.72 3.69
N TYR A 155 -11.58 4.57 2.85
CA TYR A 155 -12.94 5.03 2.98
C TYR A 155 -13.65 4.92 1.64
N LYS A 156 -14.97 4.70 1.69
CA LYS A 156 -15.80 4.61 0.49
C LYS A 156 -16.28 5.99 0.09
N LYS A 157 -16.20 6.31 -1.21
CA LYS A 157 -16.75 7.53 -1.80
C LYS A 157 -17.52 7.16 -3.05
N LYS A 158 -18.70 7.74 -3.20
CA LYS A 158 -19.46 7.66 -4.44
C LYS A 158 -18.95 8.73 -5.39
N ILE A 159 -18.60 8.34 -6.60
CA ILE A 159 -18.13 9.23 -7.65
C ILE A 159 -18.99 9.04 -8.89
N GLU A 160 -19.22 10.14 -9.61
CA GLU A 160 -19.79 10.06 -10.95
C GLU A 160 -18.66 9.73 -11.92
N GLU A 161 -18.78 8.62 -12.63
CA GLU A 161 -17.87 8.20 -13.68
C GLU A 161 -18.60 8.22 -15.03
N GLN A 162 -17.90 8.57 -16.11
CA GLN A 162 -18.52 8.53 -17.44
C GLN A 162 -18.83 7.07 -17.78
N LYS A 163 -20.05 6.80 -18.24
CA LYS A 163 -20.40 5.47 -18.71
C LYS A 163 -19.69 5.24 -20.03
N LEU A 164 -18.81 4.24 -20.07
CA LEU A 164 -18.09 3.87 -21.27
C LEU A 164 -18.81 2.69 -21.95
N ASP A 165 -18.80 2.70 -23.27
CA ASP A 165 -19.24 1.57 -24.07
C ASP A 165 -18.31 0.37 -23.84
N PRO A 166 -18.82 -0.84 -23.56
CA PRO A 166 -17.99 -2.01 -23.24
C PRO A 166 -17.01 -2.42 -24.35
N ASP A 167 -17.36 -2.16 -25.61
CA ASP A 167 -16.60 -2.62 -26.77
C ASP A 167 -15.64 -1.53 -27.26
N THR A 168 -16.08 -0.27 -27.26
CA THR A 168 -15.30 0.84 -27.82
C THR A 168 -14.58 1.69 -26.77
N LYS A 169 -14.88 1.49 -25.48
CA LYS A 169 -14.43 2.33 -24.35
C LYS A 169 -14.74 3.82 -24.52
N ALA A 170 -15.57 4.20 -25.49
CA ALA A 170 -15.94 5.58 -25.74
C ALA A 170 -17.06 6.03 -24.76
N PRO A 171 -17.12 7.31 -24.38
CA PRO A 171 -18.21 7.83 -23.54
C PRO A 171 -19.57 7.64 -24.22
N ILE A 172 -20.51 7.00 -23.53
CA ILE A 172 -21.88 6.84 -24.00
C ILE A 172 -22.57 8.21 -23.92
N LEU A 173 -23.14 8.64 -25.04
CA LEU A 173 -23.92 9.86 -25.14
C LEU A 173 -25.41 9.56 -24.96
N ASP A 174 -26.14 10.44 -24.30
CA ASP A 174 -27.59 10.42 -24.22
C ASP A 174 -28.24 10.92 -25.52
N LYS A 175 -29.58 10.92 -25.56
CA LYS A 175 -30.35 11.35 -26.74
C LYS A 175 -30.13 12.82 -27.12
N ASP A 176 -29.57 13.62 -26.20
CA ASP A 176 -29.28 15.04 -26.37
C ASP A 176 -27.78 15.28 -26.65
N GLY A 177 -26.98 14.22 -26.83
CA GLY A 177 -25.55 14.28 -27.12
C GLY A 177 -24.67 14.59 -25.89
N LYS A 178 -25.21 14.49 -24.67
CA LYS A 178 -24.44 14.68 -23.43
C LYS A 178 -23.92 13.34 -22.91
N ILE A 179 -22.75 13.37 -22.29
CA ILE A 179 -22.12 12.18 -21.72
C ILE A 179 -22.96 11.67 -20.55
N VAL A 180 -23.35 10.40 -20.60
CA VAL A 180 -24.04 9.70 -19.52
C VAL A 180 -23.04 9.42 -18.40
N THR A 181 -23.39 9.78 -17.16
CA THR A 181 -22.62 9.45 -15.97
C THR A 181 -23.31 8.36 -15.16
N GLU A 182 -22.52 7.51 -14.51
CA GLU A 182 -22.97 6.48 -13.57
C GLU A 182 -22.34 6.73 -12.20
N GLU A 183 -23.13 6.58 -11.13
CA GLU A 183 -22.65 6.69 -9.76
C GLU A 183 -22.02 5.37 -9.33
N LYS A 184 -20.70 5.39 -9.08
CA LYS A 184 -19.93 4.22 -8.67
C LYS A 184 -19.34 4.44 -7.27
N GLU A 185 -19.51 3.46 -6.40
CA GLU A 185 -18.83 3.44 -5.10
C GLU A 185 -17.41 2.92 -5.29
N ILE A 186 -16.42 3.75 -4.97
CA ILE A 186 -15.01 3.37 -4.98
C ILE A 186 -14.43 3.38 -3.56
N GLU A 187 -13.49 2.47 -3.32
CA GLU A 187 -12.69 2.47 -2.10
C GLU A 187 -11.43 3.32 -2.33
N ILE A 188 -11.30 4.41 -1.58
CA ILE A 188 -10.17 5.30 -1.67
C ILE A 188 -9.13 4.87 -0.64
N PRO A 189 -7.92 4.46 -1.06
CA PRO A 189 -6.85 4.15 -0.14
C PRO A 189 -6.45 5.43 0.60
N MET A 190 -6.50 5.38 1.92
CA MET A 190 -6.08 6.46 2.79
C MET A 190 -5.24 5.88 3.91
N PHE A 191 -4.22 6.63 4.31
CA PHE A 191 -3.45 6.34 5.51
C PHE A 191 -3.67 7.45 6.51
N ARG A 192 -3.56 7.12 7.80
CA ARG A 192 -3.56 8.13 8.84
C ARG A 192 -2.67 7.72 10.01
N PRO A 193 -2.17 8.71 10.77
CA PRO A 193 -1.53 8.45 12.05
C PRO A 193 -2.57 7.87 13.02
N VAL A 194 -2.22 6.75 13.65
CA VAL A 194 -3.02 6.12 14.71
C VAL A 194 -2.16 5.85 15.92
N LYS A 195 -2.80 5.72 17.09
CA LYS A 195 -2.11 5.43 18.35
C LYS A 195 -2.22 3.95 18.69
N VAL A 196 -1.07 3.36 19.02
CA VAL A 196 -0.93 2.03 19.62
C VAL A 196 -0.18 2.15 20.94
N PHE A 197 -0.25 1.10 21.75
CA PHE A 197 0.33 1.05 23.08
C PHE A 197 1.11 -0.25 23.24
N ASP A 198 2.27 -0.16 23.88
CA ASP A 198 3.05 -1.33 24.26
C ASP A 198 2.42 -2.07 25.46
N VAL A 199 2.66 -3.37 25.57
CA VAL A 199 2.18 -4.20 26.69
C VAL A 199 2.55 -3.63 28.06
N SER A 200 3.75 -3.04 28.21
CA SER A 200 4.20 -2.42 29.47
C SER A 200 3.31 -1.24 29.92
N GLN A 201 2.59 -0.62 28.98
CA GLN A 201 1.67 0.49 29.18
C GLN A 201 0.24 0.03 29.55
N THR A 202 0.04 -1.27 29.73
CA THR A 202 -1.28 -1.86 29.99
C THR A 202 -1.30 -2.68 31.27
N ASP A 203 -2.45 -2.72 31.94
CA ASP A 203 -2.74 -3.60 33.07
C ASP A 203 -3.93 -4.51 32.74
N GLY A 204 -3.92 -5.74 33.26
CA GLY A 204 -4.99 -6.71 33.05
C GLY A 204 -4.47 -8.14 33.05
N LYS A 205 -5.21 -9.03 32.39
CA LYS A 205 -4.89 -10.47 32.37
C LYS A 205 -3.50 -10.72 31.76
N PRO A 206 -2.70 -11.66 32.33
CA PRO A 206 -1.43 -12.04 31.74
C PRO A 206 -1.64 -12.51 30.30
N LEU A 207 -0.68 -12.21 29.44
CA LEU A 207 -0.75 -12.66 28.06
C LEU A 207 -0.58 -14.18 27.99
N PRO A 208 -1.26 -14.85 27.04
CA PRO A 208 -1.07 -16.27 26.83
C PRO A 208 0.39 -16.55 26.44
N GLU A 209 1.02 -17.51 27.13
CA GLU A 209 2.33 -18.01 26.74
C GLU A 209 2.22 -18.91 25.51
N LEU A 210 3.13 -18.75 24.55
CA LEU A 210 3.17 -19.57 23.32
C LEU A 210 3.44 -21.05 23.61
N ALA A 211 4.11 -21.35 24.71
CA ALA A 211 4.30 -22.69 25.23
C ALA A 211 4.47 -22.62 26.75
N SER A 212 3.80 -23.51 27.47
CA SER A 212 4.16 -23.80 28.86
C SER A 212 5.60 -24.31 28.87
N SER A 213 6.43 -23.81 29.78
CA SER A 213 7.75 -24.41 30.03
C SER A 213 7.57 -25.92 30.23
N LEU A 214 8.25 -26.73 29.41
CA LEU A 214 8.23 -28.18 29.54
C LEU A 214 8.96 -28.56 30.84
N SER A 215 8.23 -28.65 31.94
CA SER A 215 8.72 -29.16 33.22
C SER A 215 8.63 -30.69 33.22
N GLY A 216 9.40 -31.33 32.33
CA GLY A 216 9.57 -32.77 32.29
C GLY A 216 11.01 -33.14 32.65
N ASN A 217 11.20 -33.96 33.68
CA ASN A 217 12.49 -34.62 33.87
C ASN A 217 12.60 -35.73 32.82
N VAL A 218 13.65 -35.72 31.99
CA VAL A 218 13.88 -36.75 30.97
C VAL A 218 14.67 -37.89 31.64
N PRO A 219 14.05 -39.06 31.89
CA PRO A 219 14.79 -40.20 32.42
C PRO A 219 15.87 -40.60 31.40
N ASN A 220 17.09 -40.82 31.86
CA ASN A 220 18.23 -41.26 31.05
C ASN A 220 18.75 -40.22 30.03
N TYR A 221 18.58 -38.91 30.27
CA TYR A 221 19.17 -37.85 29.44
C TYR A 221 20.68 -38.01 29.24
N GLU A 222 21.41 -38.39 30.29
CA GLU A 222 22.87 -38.60 30.24
C GLU A 222 23.25 -39.72 29.26
N ALA A 223 22.49 -40.83 29.23
CA ALA A 223 22.74 -41.94 28.31
C ALA A 223 22.43 -41.59 26.84
N PHE A 224 21.61 -40.56 26.59
CA PHE A 224 21.27 -40.10 25.24
C PHE A 224 22.32 -39.12 24.68
N MET A 225 23.10 -38.47 25.54
CA MET A 225 24.11 -37.48 25.15
C MET A 225 25.53 -38.06 25.03
N GLU A 226 25.77 -39.28 25.51
CA GLU A 226 27.05 -40.00 25.42
C GLU A 226 27.19 -40.92 24.17
N ALA A 227 26.18 -41.01 23.31
CA ALA A 227 26.19 -41.81 22.07
C ALA A 227 26.54 -40.98 20.82
#